data_AF-A0A4Q1EY39-F1
#
_entry.id   AF-A0A4Q1EY39-F1
#
_cell.length_a   1.000
_cell.length_b   1.000
_cell.length_c   1.000
_cell.angle_alpha   90.00
_cell.angle_beta   90.00
_cell.angle_gamma   90.00
#
_symmetry.space_group_name_H-M   'P 1'
#
loop_
_entity.id
_entity.type
_entity.pdbx_description
1 polymer ?
#
loop_
_entity_poly.entity_id
_entity_poly.type
_entity_poly.pdbx_seq_one_letter_code
_entity_poly.pdbx_strand_id
1 'polypeptide(L)'
;GIWAIGTLANGANATLSIIATVNASGTYTNSASITANEADPTPGNNTSSVTPTPVAQSNVGITKTASSATPNVGSNVTFTLTATNAGPSN
;
A
#
# COMPACT_ATOMS: atom_id res chain seq x y z
N GLY A 1 2.96 2.71 -19.94
CA GLY A 1 2.08 2.59 -21.13
C GLY A 1 2.10 3.89 -21.91
N ILE A 2 1.53 3.91 -23.12
CA ILE A 2 1.38 5.12 -23.93
C ILE A 2 -0.12 5.43 -24.04
N TRP A 3 -0.52 6.67 -23.79
CA TRP A 3 -1.89 7.13 -23.96
C TRP A 3 -1.93 8.25 -25.01
N ALA A 4 -2.65 8.02 -26.10
CA ALA A 4 -2.84 9.01 -27.15
C ALA A 4 -4.13 9.80 -26.88
N ILE A 5 -4.00 11.08 -26.52
CA ILE A 5 -5.14 11.97 -26.21
C ILE A 5 -5.78 12.51 -27.50
N GLY A 6 -5.01 12.67 -28.58
CA GLY A 6 -5.46 13.30 -29.82
C GLY A 6 -5.59 14.81 -29.67
N THR A 7 -6.58 15.41 -30.34
CA THR A 7 -6.86 16.86 -30.22
C THR A 7 -7.53 17.17 -28.89
N LEU A 8 -6.88 18.00 -28.07
CA LEU A 8 -7.45 18.54 -26.84
C LEU A 8 -7.75 20.04 -27.03
N ALA A 9 -9.03 20.40 -27.06
CA ALA A 9 -9.44 21.80 -27.23
C ALA A 9 -9.06 22.67 -26.01
N ASN A 10 -8.95 23.98 -26.21
CA ASN A 10 -8.65 24.92 -25.14
C ASN A 10 -9.68 24.79 -23.99
N GLY A 11 -9.18 24.63 -22.76
CA GLY A 11 -9.98 24.44 -21.55
C GLY A 11 -10.60 23.05 -21.38
N ALA A 12 -10.40 22.14 -22.33
CA ALA A 12 -10.87 20.76 -22.22
C ALA A 12 -9.96 19.91 -21.33
N ASN A 13 -10.53 18.84 -20.78
CA ASN A 13 -9.81 17.88 -19.95
C ASN A 13 -9.91 16.48 -20.56
N ALA A 14 -8.83 15.72 -20.47
CA ALA A 14 -8.83 14.28 -20.73
C ALA A 14 -8.37 13.57 -19.46
N THR A 15 -8.92 12.38 -19.17
CA THR A 15 -8.57 11.62 -17.96
C THR A 15 -8.36 10.15 -18.29
N LEU A 16 -7.27 9.57 -17.80
CA LEU A 16 -6.99 8.14 -17.82
C LEU A 16 -6.97 7.62 -16.37
N SER A 17 -7.78 6.59 -16.08
CA SER A 17 -7.78 5.90 -14.79
C SER A 17 -6.91 4.64 -14.86
N ILE A 18 -5.99 4.51 -13.92
CA ILE A 18 -5.12 3.33 -13.77
C ILE A 18 -5.36 2.76 -12.37
N ILE A 19 -5.75 1.49 -12.30
CA ILE A 19 -5.96 0.77 -11.04
C ILE A 19 -4.78 -0.17 -10.82
N ALA A 20 -4.12 -0.04 -9.67
CA ALA A 20 -3.05 -0.91 -9.24
C ALA A 20 -3.26 -1.33 -7.78
N THR A 21 -2.83 -2.53 -7.43
CA THR A 21 -2.86 -3.05 -6.06
C THR A 21 -1.49 -2.86 -5.41
N VAL A 22 -1.45 -2.22 -4.25
CA VAL A 22 -0.23 -2.09 -3.44
C VAL A 22 -0.06 -3.33 -2.56
N ASN A 23 1.19 -3.79 -2.40
CA ASN A 23 1.53 -4.76 -1.36
C ASN A 23 1.85 -4.02 -0.04
N ALA A 24 1.98 -4.78 1.06
CA ALA A 24 2.23 -4.23 2.39
C ALA A 24 3.55 -3.46 2.54
N SER A 25 4.50 -3.67 1.64
CA SER A 25 5.77 -2.95 1.60
C SER A 25 6.18 -2.66 0.16
N GLY A 26 7.07 -1.68 -0.02
CA GLY A 26 7.58 -1.28 -1.33
C GLY A 26 7.34 0.20 -1.64
N THR A 27 7.97 0.67 -2.72
CA THR A 27 7.83 2.03 -3.24
C THR A 27 6.98 1.99 -4.51
N TYR A 28 5.91 2.79 -4.56
CA TYR A 28 4.87 2.72 -5.58
C TYR A 28 4.77 3.98 -6.44
N THR A 29 5.90 4.64 -6.72
CA THR A 29 5.93 5.88 -7.52
C THR A 29 5.34 5.66 -8.90
N ASN A 30 4.27 6.40 -9.22
CA ASN A 30 3.72 6.51 -10.56
C ASN A 30 4.10 7.86 -11.15
N SER A 31 4.72 7.86 -12.32
CA SER A 31 5.12 9.07 -13.05
C SER A 31 4.44 9.12 -14.41
N ALA A 32 4.04 10.32 -14.82
CA ALA A 32 3.48 10.59 -16.14
C ALA A 32 4.15 11.81 -16.75
N SER A 33 4.38 11.75 -18.06
CA SER A 33 4.81 12.88 -18.89
C SER A 33 3.86 13.07 -20.05
N ILE A 34 3.70 14.33 -20.47
CA ILE A 34 2.94 14.69 -21.66
C ILE A 34 3.85 15.41 -22.66
N THR A 35 3.56 15.21 -23.94
CA THR A 35 4.18 15.92 -25.06
C THR A 35 3.08 16.42 -25.98
N ALA A 36 3.22 17.64 -26.48
CA ALA A 36 2.29 18.26 -27.42
C ALA A 36 3.00 18.59 -28.74
N ASN A 37 2.21 18.82 -29.79
CA ASN A 37 2.73 19.21 -31.10
C ASN A 37 2.90 20.73 -31.21
N GLU A 38 2.12 21.48 -30.43
CA GLU A 38 2.15 22.93 -30.31
C GLU A 38 3.29 23.40 -29.39
N ALA A 39 3.74 24.65 -29.57
CA ALA A 39 4.77 25.24 -28.71
C ALA A 39 4.24 25.45 -27.29
N ASP A 40 4.87 24.79 -26.32
CA ASP A 40 4.59 24.95 -24.90
C ASP A 40 5.56 25.96 -24.28
N PRO A 41 5.08 27.11 -23.76
CA PRO A 41 5.93 28.10 -23.09
C PRO A 41 6.42 27.65 -21.70
N THR A 42 5.88 26.55 -21.15
CA THR A 42 6.09 26.09 -19.77
C THR A 42 6.43 24.60 -19.65
N PRO A 43 7.40 24.06 -20.41
CA PRO A 43 7.65 22.61 -20.48
C PRO A 43 8.00 21.92 -19.16
N GLY A 44 8.39 22.68 -18.13
CA GLY A 44 8.67 22.17 -16.79
C GLY A 44 7.45 21.61 -16.04
N ASN A 45 6.22 21.91 -16.47
CA ASN A 45 4.99 21.37 -15.86
C ASN A 45 4.46 20.10 -16.55
N ASN A 46 5.13 19.62 -17.60
CA ASN A 46 4.68 18.46 -18.39
C ASN A 46 4.95 17.11 -17.76
N THR A 47 5.54 17.09 -16.56
CA THR A 47 5.82 15.85 -15.82
C THR A 47 5.22 15.94 -14.43
N SER A 48 4.58 14.87 -13.99
CA SER A 48 4.03 14.75 -12.64
C SER A 48 4.26 13.35 -12.10
N SER A 49 4.53 13.26 -10.80
CA SER A 49 4.73 11.99 -10.11
C SER A 49 4.02 11.99 -8.76
N VAL A 50 3.53 10.83 -8.36
CA VAL A 50 2.93 10.60 -7.05
C VAL A 50 3.41 9.26 -6.50
N THR A 51 3.70 9.22 -5.20
CA THR A 51 4.15 8.02 -4.51
C THR A 51 3.21 7.75 -3.34
N PRO A 52 2.23 6.84 -3.48
CA PRO A 52 1.42 6.41 -2.36
C PRO A 52 2.25 5.59 -1.38
N THR A 53 2.00 5.79 -0.09
CA THR A 53 2.62 5.03 1.00
C THR A 53 1.60 4.02 1.53
N PRO A 54 1.85 2.70 1.39
CA PRO A 54 0.99 1.71 2.01
C PRO A 54 0.91 1.92 3.52
N VAL A 55 -0.29 1.82 4.09
CA VAL A 55 -0.47 1.79 5.53
C VAL A 55 -0.15 0.38 6.01
N ALA A 56 0.73 0.26 7.01
CA ALA A 56 1.05 -1.03 7.61
C ALA A 56 -0.21 -1.65 8.22
N GLN A 57 -0.46 -2.93 7.90
CA GLN A 57 -1.56 -3.71 8.46
C GLN A 57 -1.00 -4.99 9.08
N SER A 58 -1.05 -5.06 10.41
CA SER A 58 -0.74 -6.27 11.16
C SER A 58 -2.04 -6.92 11.64
N ASN A 59 -2.02 -8.25 11.76
CA ASN A 59 -3.10 -9.02 12.38
C ASN A 59 -2.47 -9.82 13.52
N VAL A 60 -2.40 -9.17 14.69
CA VAL A 60 -1.73 -9.74 15.85
C VAL A 60 -2.70 -10.54 16.71
N GLY A 61 -2.24 -11.69 17.19
CA GLY A 61 -3.00 -12.59 18.04
C GLY A 61 -2.13 -13.16 19.15
N ILE A 62 -2.78 -13.58 20.24
CA ILE A 62 -2.11 -14.30 21.33
C ILE A 62 -2.97 -15.46 21.80
N THR A 63 -2.35 -16.64 21.90
CA THR A 63 -2.97 -17.81 22.53
C THR A 63 -2.24 -18.12 23.82
N LYS A 64 -2.99 -18.35 24.89
CA LYS A 64 -2.46 -18.74 26.19
C LYS A 64 -3.01 -20.09 26.59
N THR A 65 -2.13 -21.01 26.94
CA THR A 65 -2.48 -22.32 27.47
C THR A 65 -1.85 -22.52 28.84
N ALA A 66 -2.46 -23.37 29.65
CA ALA A 66 -1.89 -23.83 30.91
C ALA A 66 -1.57 -25.31 30.77
N SER A 67 -0.48 -25.75 31.38
CA SER A 67 -0.09 -27.17 31.46
C SER A 67 -1.10 -28.05 32.20
N SER A 68 -1.97 -27.45 33.03
CA SER A 68 -3.12 -28.12 33.65
C SER A 68 -4.27 -27.12 33.87
N ALA A 69 -5.50 -27.54 33.54
CA ALA A 69 -6.71 -26.74 33.77
C ALA A 69 -7.21 -26.82 35.23
N THR A 70 -6.83 -27.87 35.96
CA THR A 70 -7.22 -28.12 37.36
C THR A 70 -6.00 -28.59 38.16
N PRO A 71 -5.04 -27.71 38.43
CA PRO A 71 -3.85 -28.06 39.20
C PRO A 71 -4.19 -28.30 40.68
N ASN A 72 -3.45 -29.21 41.31
CA ASN A 72 -3.53 -29.40 42.76
C ASN A 72 -2.89 -28.21 43.49
N VAL A 73 -3.41 -27.88 44.67
CA VAL A 73 -2.83 -26.83 45.54
C VAL A 73 -1.36 -27.17 45.85
N GLY A 74 -0.47 -26.19 45.66
CA GLY A 74 0.97 -26.35 45.85
C GLY A 74 1.74 -26.89 44.63
N SER A 75 1.06 -27.23 43.53
CA SER A 75 1.73 -27.65 42.28
C SER A 75 2.11 -26.45 41.40
N ASN A 76 3.22 -26.55 40.68
CA ASN A 76 3.58 -25.58 39.65
C ASN A 76 2.73 -25.77 38.39
N VAL A 77 2.33 -24.65 37.78
CA VAL A 77 1.68 -24.62 36.46
C VAL A 77 2.50 -23.76 35.52
N THR A 78 2.89 -24.34 34.40
CA THR A 78 3.44 -23.59 33.27
C THR A 78 2.31 -23.01 32.44
N PHE A 79 2.39 -21.72 32.13
CA PHE A 79 1.57 -21.07 31.12
C PHE A 79 2.41 -20.83 29.86
N THR A 80 1.92 -21.28 28.71
CA THR A 80 2.56 -21.04 27.42
C THR A 80 1.77 -19.95 26.70
N LEU A 81 2.45 -18.87 26.30
CA LEU A 81 1.89 -17.80 25.49
C LEU A 81 2.53 -17.87 24.11
N THR A 82 1.72 -17.87 23.06
CA THR A 82 2.17 -17.84 21.67
C THR A 82 1.60 -16.59 21.02
N ALA A 83 2.49 -15.68 20.60
CA ALA A 83 2.12 -14.50 19.81
C ALA A 83 2.22 -14.82 18.33
N THR A 84 1.26 -14.35 17.54
CA THR A 84 1.21 -14.53 16.09
C THR A 84 0.98 -13.21 15.40
N ASN A 85 1.57 -13.01 14.22
CA ASN A 85 1.18 -11.96 13.30
C ASN A 85 0.78 -12.62 11.97
N ALA A 86 -0.53 -12.66 11.69
CA ALA A 86 -1.11 -13.18 10.45
C ALA A 86 -1.35 -12.07 9.41
N GLY A 87 -0.91 -10.84 9.70
CA GLY A 87 -1.03 -9.71 8.79
C GLY A 87 0.16 -9.62 7.83
N PRO A 88 0.01 -8.88 6.74
CA PRO A 88 1.07 -8.76 5.73
C PRO A 88 2.22 -7.82 6.14
N SER A 89 2.08 -7.05 7.22
CA SER A 89 3.12 -6.15 7.77
C SER A 89 3.74 -6.71 9.06
N ASN A 90 5.02 -6.38 9.34
CA ASN A 90 5.76 -6.76 10.55
C ASN A 90 5.94 -5.61 11.52
#